data_AF-T0YP14-F1
#
_entry.id   AF-T0YP14-F1
#
_cell.length_a   1.000
_cell.length_b   1.000
_cell.length_c   1.000
_cell.angle_alpha   90.00
_cell.angle_beta   90.00
_cell.angle_gamma   90.00
#
_symmetry.space_group_name_H-M   'P 1'
#
loop_
_entity.id
_entity.type
_entity.pdbx_description
1 polymer ?
#
loop_
_entity_poly.entity_id
_entity_poly.type
_entity_poly.pdbx_seq_one_letter_code
_entity_poly.pdbx_strand_id
1 'polypeptide(L)' 'MFGKLTLSAIPYTNPIIMFGVGLLALVILSTLGAITYFRKWKYLWTEWLTSVDHKKIGIMYLILAGLMLLR' A
#
# COMPACT_ATOMS: atom_id res chain seq x y z
N MET A 1 18.13 15.76 13.55
CA MET A 1 17.39 14.51 13.87
C MET A 1 17.28 13.53 12.66
N PHE A 2 17.98 13.75 11.53
CA PHE A 2 17.69 13.03 10.27
C PHE A 2 18.92 12.46 9.52
N GLY A 3 19.94 11.93 10.23
CA GLY A 3 21.00 11.06 9.65
C GLY A 3 21.42 11.35 8.19
N LYS A 4 21.31 10.33 7.31
CA LYS A 4 21.60 10.40 5.86
C LYS A 4 20.36 10.68 4.99
N LEU A 5 19.24 11.09 5.58
CA LEU A 5 18.01 11.41 4.83
C LEU A 5 18.11 12.83 4.29
N THR A 6 18.73 12.97 3.12
CA THR A 6 18.77 14.23 2.37
C THR A 6 17.75 14.18 1.23
N LEU A 7 17.21 15.34 0.83
CA LEU A 7 16.34 15.43 -0.35
C LEU A 7 17.04 14.92 -1.63
N SER A 8 18.37 14.94 -1.67
CA SER A 8 19.17 14.33 -2.73
C SER A 8 19.19 12.79 -2.74
N ALA A 9 18.67 12.11 -1.72
CA ALA A 9 18.57 10.65 -1.68
C ALA A 9 17.45 10.11 -2.56
N ILE A 10 16.52 10.96 -3.00
CA ILE A 10 15.48 10.60 -3.95
C ILE A 10 16.07 10.71 -5.37
N PRO A 11 16.09 9.62 -6.16
CA PRO A 11 16.69 9.62 -7.50
C PRO A 11 15.77 10.31 -8.52
N TYR A 12 15.71 11.64 -8.49
CA TYR A 12 14.90 12.43 -9.43
C TYR A 12 15.37 12.34 -10.88
N THR A 13 16.64 12.01 -11.11
CA THR A 13 17.27 11.96 -12.43
C THR A 13 16.83 10.76 -13.27
N ASN A 14 16.20 9.74 -12.66
CA ASN A 14 15.73 8.54 -13.34
C ASN A 14 14.22 8.63 -13.62
N PRO A 15 13.80 8.95 -14.86
CA PRO A 15 12.39 9.17 -15.18
C PRO A 15 11.52 7.93 -14.93
N ILE A 16 12.08 6.73 -15.13
CA ILE A 16 11.40 5.44 -14.95
C ILE A 16 10.97 5.23 -13.49
N ILE A 17 11.87 5.53 -12.54
CA ILE A 17 11.61 5.34 -11.10
C ILE A 17 10.61 6.39 -10.63
N MET A 18 10.78 7.64 -11.06
CA MET A 18 9.89 8.73 -10.68
C MET A 18 8.46 8.51 -11.19
N PHE A 19 8.31 8.02 -12.42
CA PHE A 19 7.01 7.64 -12.98
C PHE A 19 6.40 6.43 -12.25
N GLY A 20 7.20 5.41 -11.94
CA GLY A 20 6.74 4.24 -11.17
C GLY A 20 6.23 4.60 -9.78
N VAL A 21 6.96 5.45 -9.05
CA VAL A 21 6.52 5.96 -7.73
C VAL A 21 5.29 6.84 -7.86
N GLY A 22 5.22 7.69 -8.90
CA GLY A 22 4.05 8.53 -9.17
C GLY A 22 2.79 7.72 -9.44
N LEU A 23 2.87 6.69 -10.29
CA LEU A 23 1.76 5.78 -10.56
C LEU A 23 1.34 5.01 -9.32
N LEU A 24 2.28 4.47 -8.55
CA LEU A 24 1.98 3.76 -7.30
C LEU A 24 1.24 4.69 -6.32
N ALA A 25 1.71 5.93 -6.16
CA ALA A 25 1.07 6.93 -5.31
C ALA A 25 -0.37 7.23 -5.76
N LEU A 26 -0.61 7.34 -7.07
CA LEU A 26 -1.96 7.54 -7.61
C LEU A 26 -2.88 6.34 -7.33
N VAL A 27 -2.39 5.11 -7.49
CA VAL A 27 -3.18 3.90 -7.18
C VAL A 27 -3.54 3.82 -5.70
N ILE A 28 -2.60 4.18 -4.81
CA ILE A 28 -2.86 4.24 -3.37
C ILE A 28 -3.92 5.31 -3.07
N LEU A 29 -3.77 6.51 -3.64
CA LEU A 29 -4.72 7.60 -3.46
C LEU A 29 -6.12 7.27 -3.99
N SER A 30 -6.22 6.65 -5.18
CA SER A 30 -7.51 6.23 -5.74
C SER A 30 -8.18 5.16 -4.88
N THR A 31 -7.41 4.21 -4.36
CA THR A 31 -7.92 3.15 -3.47
C THR A 31 -8.41 3.74 -2.14
N LEU A 32 -7.62 4.60 -1.51
CA LEU A 32 -8.02 5.29 -0.28
C LEU A 32 -9.24 6.20 -0.50
N GLY A 33 -9.30 6.89 -1.64
CA GLY A 33 -10.44 7.69 -2.06
C GLY A 33 -11.71 6.85 -2.21
N ALA A 34 -11.62 5.70 -2.88
CA ALA A 34 -12.75 4.79 -3.04
C ALA A 34 -13.25 4.24 -1.70
N ILE A 35 -12.35 3.80 -0.81
CA ILE A 35 -12.71 3.32 0.53
C ILE A 35 -13.41 4.42 1.35
N THR A 36 -12.93 5.65 1.23
CA THR A 36 -13.49 6.82 1.92
C THR A 36 -14.86 7.19 1.37
N TYR A 37 -15.04 7.17 0.04
CA TYR A 37 -16.33 7.43 -0.61
C TYR A 37 -17.39 6.39 -0.20
N PHE A 38 -17.05 5.10 -0.21
CA PHE A 38 -17.97 4.03 0.21
C PHE A 38 -18.11 3.91 1.74
N ARG A 39 -17.40 4.73 2.54
CA ARG A 39 -17.36 4.67 4.01
C ARG A 39 -17.12 3.25 4.57
N LYS A 40 -16.37 2.41 3.85
CA LYS A 40 -16.12 1.01 4.23
C LYS A 40 -15.00 0.83 5.25
N TRP A 41 -14.47 1.92 5.80
CA TRP A 41 -13.43 1.92 6.84
C TRP A 41 -13.77 1.02 8.03
N LYS A 42 -15.00 1.07 8.54
CA LYS A 42 -15.43 0.22 9.66
C LYS A 42 -15.45 -1.26 9.29
N TYR A 43 -15.88 -1.59 8.07
CA TYR A 43 -15.91 -2.99 7.58
C TYR A 43 -14.50 -3.55 7.41
N LEU A 44 -13.60 -2.79 6.76
CA LEU A 44 -12.19 -3.17 6.61
C LEU A 44 -11.51 -3.38 7.96
N TRP A 45 -11.80 -2.52 8.95
CA TRP A 45 -11.24 -2.65 10.28
C TRP A 45 -11.77 -3.88 11.01
N THR A 46 -13.09 -4.00 11.17
CA THR A 46 -13.72 -5.04 12.00
C THR A 46 -13.62 -6.43 11.39
N GLU A 47 -13.75 -6.56 10.05
CA GLU A 47 -13.84 -7.86 9.40
C GLU A 47 -12.51 -8.42 8.91
N TRP A 48 -11.54 -7.54 8.60
CA TRP A 48 -10.27 -7.95 8.00
C TRP A 48 -9.09 -7.65 8.93
N LEU A 49 -8.83 -6.38 9.23
CA LEU A 49 -7.62 -5.99 9.97
C LEU A 49 -7.58 -6.51 11.41
N THR A 50 -8.71 -6.47 12.13
CA THR A 50 -8.78 -6.98 13.52
C THR A 50 -9.32 -8.41 13.60
N SER A 51 -9.37 -9.14 12.49
CA SER A 51 -9.91 -10.49 12.51
C SER A 51 -8.89 -11.49 13.05
N VAL A 52 -9.34 -12.34 13.98
CA VAL A 52 -8.55 -13.45 14.56
C VAL A 52 -8.86 -14.78 13.84
N ASP A 53 -9.75 -14.77 12.84
CA ASP A 53 -10.09 -15.97 12.08
C ASP A 53 -8.90 -16.42 11.22
N HIS A 54 -8.41 -17.63 11.50
CA HIS A 54 -7.29 -18.26 10.80
C HIS A 54 -7.51 -18.38 9.29
N LYS A 55 -8.75 -18.46 8.81
CA LYS A 55 -9.04 -18.46 7.37
C LYS A 55 -8.75 -17.10 6.73
N LYS A 56 -9.21 -16.02 7.36
CA LYS A 56 -9.03 -14.65 6.85
C LYS A 56 -7.58 -14.21 6.91
N ILE A 57 -6.89 -14.55 8.00
CA ILE A 57 -5.45 -14.33 8.13
C ILE A 57 -4.70 -15.06 7.01
N GLY A 58 -5.02 -16.34 6.76
CA GLY A 58 -4.42 -17.12 5.67
C GLY A 58 -4.59 -16.45 4.29
N ILE A 59 -5.79 -15.95 3.99
CA ILE A 59 -6.06 -15.20 2.74
C ILE A 59 -5.20 -13.94 2.66
N MET A 60 -5.11 -13.15 3.74
CA MET A 60 -4.28 -11.95 3.76
C MET A 60 -2.81 -12.26 3.46
N TYR A 61 -2.26 -13.33 4.05
CA TYR A 61 -0.88 -13.75 3.79
C TYR A 61 -0.67 -14.21 2.34
N LEU A 62 -1.62 -14.96 1.77
CA LEU A 62 -1.50 -15.46 0.39
C LEU A 62 -1.55 -14.31 -0.63
N ILE A 63 -2.37 -13.29 -0.38
CA ILE A 63 -2.39 -12.06 -1.18
C ILE A 63 -1.04 -11.33 -1.08
N LEU A 64 -0.50 -11.19 0.14
CA LEU A 64 0.79 -10.54 0.38
C LEU A 64 1.94 -11.28 -0.31
N ALA A 65 1.94 -12.61 -0.22
CA ALA A 65 2.91 -13.47 -0.91
C ALA A 65 2.81 -13.31 -2.43
N GLY A 66 1.59 -13.29 -3.00
CA GLY A 66 1.38 -13.05 -4.42
C GLY A 66 1.86 -11.66 -4.88
N LEU A 67 1.60 -10.61 -4.09
CA LEU A 67 2.09 -9.26 -4.36
C LEU A 67 3.62 -9.17 -4.30
N MET A 68 4.25 -9.83 -3.34
CA MET A 68 5.70 -9.88 -3.24
C MET A 68 6.35 -10.71 -4.36
N LEU A 69 5.65 -11.70 -4.90
CA LEU A 69 6.12 -12.47 -6.06
C LEU A 69 6.13 -11.61 -7.33
N LEU A 70 5.15 -10.71 -7.47
CA LEU A 70 4.99 -9.85 -8.65
C LEU A 70 5.96 -8.66 -8.70
N ARG A 71 6.60 -8.34 -7.56
CA ARG A 71 7.64 -7.31 -7.44
C ARG A 71 9.02 -7.88 -7.72
#